data_AF-A0A177A8G7-F1
#
_entry.id   AF-A0A177A8G7-F1
#
_cell.length_a   1.000
_cell.length_b   1.000
_cell.length_c   1.000
_cell.angle_alpha   90.00
_cell.angle_beta   90.00
_cell.angle_gamma   90.00
#
_symmetry.space_group_name_H-M   'P 1'
#
loop_
_entity.id
_entity.type
_entity.pdbx_description
1 polymer ?
#
loop_
_entity_poly.entity_id
_entity_poly.type
_entity_poly.pdbx_seq_one_letter_code
_entity_poly.pdbx_strand_id
1 'polypeptide(L)'
;MPPLFSFSEGLEPAGPDSTPLLGRFRAVPGPSLGKKRSKGEFFGSVGPKGEAVGWVLGWWVARWVVVVGLPAGIAVAWCAIPFPQYALPRNGGEEDGDTDGHRVPGHGQARVLVNFWFFLFVYYGFYNFTALMWITKVFNIYSLNWWPQSLGFPLTVSTIAALSIAAPIPLYYIPTARAYLHYNTVWILWTFITMAMPVAVAFAILTSHERHLSLRNSLSNTQRLFTTSWWAGDVESDTLARRDRRRPQALLVNFDPDAPLAIDNAEALLPRAALGMRKLWIPASFVRFMWFCATLSIALLAYVLGETYAEIYLRTLPHDSMETIVYVYSWVVTIHLLDGLTGWILGSDDGERVSSYPLGWVFKLYFSLTYQTYVRAIYARLRSPQQFMLLQLLSSTTLIIIHPLTMSSTYHSLLGLLRLNTQSYTTYARFCRRTLFIRSLAENASMAAFLGQILVLHYGANRDAYPYFAFDGAEGGDEEGLYDFDRTLWLAAVTWGCEIVAAWVVRRVVKGLFGKEVAGEGWRDLRRWPELLPASAVVMVHVLQNMLFGIIRIRFKEP
;
A
#
# COMPACT_ATOMS: atom_id res chain seq x y z
N MET A 1 -43.80 -6.53 -18.48
CA MET A 1 -42.71 -5.64 -18.01
C MET A 1 -41.59 -5.70 -19.05
N PRO A 2 -41.14 -4.57 -19.62
CA PRO A 2 -40.03 -4.58 -20.59
C PRO A 2 -38.68 -4.76 -19.89
N PRO A 3 -37.64 -5.27 -20.59
CA PRO A 3 -36.33 -5.54 -20.01
C PRO A 3 -35.56 -4.23 -19.75
N LEU A 4 -34.95 -4.13 -18.57
CA LEU A 4 -34.28 -2.91 -18.08
C LEU A 4 -32.84 -2.72 -18.62
N PHE A 5 -32.34 -3.60 -19.49
CA PHE A 5 -31.01 -3.49 -20.11
C PHE A 5 -30.98 -4.13 -21.52
N SER A 6 -30.55 -3.39 -22.54
CA SER A 6 -30.19 -3.89 -23.87
C SER A 6 -28.70 -3.70 -24.11
N PHE A 7 -27.99 -4.78 -24.49
CA PHE A 7 -26.60 -4.71 -24.90
C PHE A 7 -26.54 -4.41 -26.40
N SER A 8 -25.97 -3.26 -26.79
CA SER A 8 -25.66 -2.95 -28.19
C SER A 8 -24.15 -2.89 -28.38
N GLU A 9 -23.65 -3.64 -29.36
CA GLU A 9 -22.26 -3.65 -29.78
C GLU A 9 -21.93 -2.33 -30.52
N GLY A 10 -20.96 -1.56 -30.02
CA GLY A 10 -20.57 -0.30 -30.64
C GLY A 10 -19.75 -0.54 -31.91
N LEU A 11 -20.36 -0.33 -33.08
CA LEU A 11 -19.65 -0.20 -34.35
C LEU A 11 -18.91 1.15 -34.37
N GLU A 12 -17.59 1.13 -34.17
CA GLU A 12 -16.70 2.19 -34.66
C GLU A 12 -15.65 1.57 -35.59
N PRO A 13 -15.34 2.23 -36.72
CA PRO A 13 -14.44 1.68 -37.73
C PRO A 13 -13.00 1.57 -37.22
N ALA A 14 -12.36 0.44 -37.54
CA ALA A 14 -11.03 0.07 -37.12
C ALA A 14 -9.94 1.02 -37.67
N GLY A 15 -9.13 1.60 -36.79
CA GLY A 15 -7.85 2.22 -37.15
C GLY A 15 -6.69 1.21 -37.04
N PRO A 16 -5.56 1.40 -37.73
CA PRO A 16 -4.62 0.31 -38.04
C PRO A 16 -3.79 -0.25 -36.87
N ASP A 17 -3.84 0.33 -35.67
CA ASP A 17 -2.93 0.00 -34.56
C ASP A 17 -3.64 -0.41 -33.24
N SER A 18 -4.83 -1.00 -33.32
CA SER A 18 -5.51 -1.56 -32.15
C SER A 18 -5.15 -3.03 -31.91
N THR A 19 -4.36 -3.27 -30.86
CA THR A 19 -4.16 -4.60 -30.24
C THR A 19 -5.48 -5.31 -29.95
N PRO A 20 -5.63 -6.60 -30.28
CA PRO A 20 -6.88 -7.32 -30.09
C PRO A 20 -6.98 -7.86 -28.64
N LEU A 21 -8.21 -7.95 -28.13
CA LEU A 21 -8.59 -8.74 -26.93
C LEU A 21 -8.33 -8.15 -25.54
N LEU A 22 -8.79 -6.92 -25.29
CA LEU A 22 -9.32 -6.55 -23.97
C LEU A 22 -10.79 -6.19 -24.11
N GLY A 23 -11.63 -7.05 -23.54
CA GLY A 23 -13.09 -6.95 -23.58
C GLY A 23 -13.57 -5.58 -23.13
N ARG A 24 -14.24 -4.90 -24.06
CA ARG A 24 -15.13 -3.76 -23.84
C ARG A 24 -16.29 -4.18 -22.92
N PHE A 25 -16.09 -4.11 -21.61
CA PHE A 25 -17.19 -3.98 -20.67
C PHE A 25 -17.01 -2.71 -19.86
N ARG A 26 -17.37 -1.59 -20.51
CA ARG A 26 -17.62 -0.33 -19.82
C ARG A 26 -19.10 -0.35 -19.43
N ALA A 27 -19.42 -0.25 -18.14
CA ALA A 27 -20.78 0.08 -17.72
C ALA A 27 -21.05 1.52 -18.17
N VAL A 28 -21.75 1.67 -19.30
CA VAL A 28 -22.20 2.97 -19.80
C VAL A 28 -23.51 3.32 -19.07
N PRO A 29 -23.67 4.53 -18.50
CA PRO A 29 -24.95 4.97 -17.97
C PRO A 29 -25.97 5.02 -19.11
N GLY A 30 -27.12 4.35 -18.95
CA GLY A 30 -28.20 4.41 -19.93
C GLY A 30 -28.68 5.84 -20.21
N PRO A 31 -29.26 6.11 -21.39
CA PRO A 31 -29.66 7.46 -21.77
C PRO A 31 -30.70 8.02 -20.80
N SER A 32 -30.48 9.28 -20.44
CA SER A 32 -31.21 10.04 -19.43
C SER A 32 -32.70 10.16 -19.70
N LEU A 33 -33.52 9.78 -18.72
CA LEU A 33 -34.87 10.32 -18.53
C LEU A 33 -35.01 10.77 -17.07
N GLY A 34 -35.28 12.06 -16.87
CA GLY A 34 -35.80 12.58 -15.60
C GLY A 34 -34.75 13.11 -14.61
N LYS A 35 -34.51 14.41 -14.70
CA LYS A 35 -33.83 15.26 -13.72
C LYS A 35 -34.46 15.09 -12.32
N LYS A 36 -33.87 14.29 -11.44
CA LYS A 36 -34.02 14.43 -9.97
C LYS A 36 -32.65 14.48 -9.32
N ARG A 37 -32.30 15.70 -8.94
CA ARG A 37 -31.08 16.09 -8.24
C ARG A 37 -31.11 15.46 -6.84
N SER A 38 -30.47 14.31 -6.67
CA SER A 38 -30.24 13.72 -5.35
C SER A 38 -29.18 14.55 -4.61
N LYS A 39 -29.62 15.31 -3.59
CA LYS A 39 -28.74 15.97 -2.62
C LYS A 39 -28.16 14.90 -1.70
N GLY A 40 -27.01 14.34 -2.07
CA GLY A 40 -26.31 13.33 -1.26
C GLY A 40 -24.83 13.12 -1.61
N GLU A 41 -24.25 13.95 -2.47
CA GLU A 41 -22.84 13.87 -2.85
C GLU A 41 -22.03 14.92 -2.09
N PHE A 42 -21.54 14.58 -0.90
CA PHE A 42 -20.51 15.40 -0.24
C PHE A 42 -19.18 14.64 -0.03
N PHE A 43 -19.17 13.30 -0.07
CA PHE A 43 -17.93 12.52 0.16
C PHE A 43 -17.66 11.35 -0.81
N GLY A 44 -18.62 10.94 -1.65
CA GLY A 44 -18.43 9.82 -2.61
C GLY A 44 -17.91 10.19 -4.01
N SER A 45 -17.90 11.48 -4.35
CA SER A 45 -17.69 11.97 -5.73
C SER A 45 -16.66 13.12 -5.79
N VAL A 46 -15.54 12.99 -5.07
CA VAL A 46 -14.33 13.74 -5.42
C VAL A 46 -13.44 12.84 -6.28
N GLY A 47 -13.98 12.45 -7.43
CA GLY A 47 -13.15 12.07 -8.57
C GLY A 47 -12.59 13.37 -9.12
N PRO A 48 -11.27 13.56 -9.16
CA PRO A 48 -10.74 14.82 -9.67
C PRO A 48 -11.12 14.92 -11.15
N LYS A 49 -11.77 16.01 -11.56
CA LYS A 49 -12.06 16.27 -12.97
C LYS A 49 -10.73 16.20 -13.72
N GLY A 50 -10.65 15.45 -14.81
CA GLY A 50 -9.41 15.29 -15.58
C GLY A 50 -8.80 16.64 -16.00
N GLU A 51 -9.63 17.67 -16.16
CA GLU A 51 -9.22 19.06 -16.38
C GLU A 51 -8.52 19.69 -15.17
N ALA A 52 -9.00 19.46 -13.95
CA ALA A 52 -8.36 19.97 -12.72
C ALA A 52 -7.00 19.29 -12.49
N VAL A 53 -6.90 17.98 -12.72
CA VAL A 53 -5.61 17.26 -12.69
C VAL A 53 -4.70 17.80 -13.79
N GLY A 54 -5.22 18.02 -15.00
CA GLY A 54 -4.47 18.59 -16.12
C GLY A 54 -3.94 19.99 -15.85
N TRP A 55 -4.70 20.84 -15.14
CA TRP A 55 -4.30 22.19 -14.76
C TRP A 55 -3.23 22.19 -13.67
N VAL A 56 -3.42 21.41 -12.60
CA VAL A 56 -2.41 21.24 -11.53
C VAL A 56 -1.11 20.67 -12.11
N LEU A 57 -1.24 19.67 -12.99
CA LEU A 57 -0.12 19.11 -13.72
C LEU A 57 0.34 20.00 -14.88
N GLY A 58 -0.25 21.15 -15.14
CA GLY A 58 0.20 22.08 -16.17
C GLY A 58 1.38 22.93 -15.71
N TRP A 59 1.38 23.34 -14.45
CA TRP A 59 2.36 24.27 -13.89
C TRP A 59 3.36 23.57 -12.97
N TRP A 60 4.66 23.71 -13.24
CA TRP A 60 5.71 23.02 -12.49
C TRP A 60 5.68 23.30 -10.98
N VAL A 61 5.40 24.55 -10.58
CA VAL A 61 5.27 24.90 -9.14
C VAL A 61 4.06 24.22 -8.53
N ALA A 62 2.90 24.26 -9.19
CA ALA A 62 1.68 23.61 -8.71
C ALA A 62 1.86 22.08 -8.56
N ARG A 63 2.59 21.44 -9.47
CA ARG A 63 2.95 20.01 -9.36
C ARG A 63 3.68 19.71 -8.05
N TRP A 64 4.72 20.46 -7.74
CA TRP A 64 5.52 20.22 -6.53
C TRP A 64 4.74 20.56 -5.26
N VAL A 65 4.03 21.70 -5.26
CA VAL A 65 3.24 22.12 -4.10
C VAL A 65 2.13 21.10 -3.81
N VAL A 66 1.40 20.62 -4.81
CA VAL A 66 0.28 19.70 -4.59
C VAL A 66 0.73 18.27 -4.29
N VAL A 67 1.76 17.77 -4.96
CA VAL A 67 2.16 16.36 -4.79
C VAL A 67 3.13 16.16 -3.63
N VAL A 68 3.97 17.15 -3.32
CA VAL A 68 4.96 17.06 -2.23
C VAL A 68 4.57 17.94 -1.05
N GLY A 69 4.32 19.23 -1.32
CA GLY A 69 4.09 20.22 -0.28
C GLY A 69 2.81 19.97 0.53
N LEU A 70 1.69 19.66 -0.13
CA LEU A 70 0.40 19.49 0.52
C LEU A 70 0.36 18.26 1.44
N PRO A 71 0.82 17.06 1.02
CA PRO A 71 0.87 15.91 1.94
C PRO A 71 1.80 16.13 3.13
N ALA A 72 2.98 16.72 2.90
CA ALA A 72 3.91 17.07 3.96
C ALA A 72 3.32 18.09 4.93
N GLY A 73 2.71 19.16 4.40
CA GLY A 73 2.07 20.21 5.18
C GLY A 73 0.90 19.70 6.02
N ILE A 74 0.08 18.79 5.50
CA ILE A 74 -1.01 18.16 6.28
C ILE A 74 -0.44 17.35 7.45
N ALA A 75 0.61 16.55 7.22
CA ALA A 75 1.23 15.76 8.28
C ALA A 75 1.88 16.65 9.36
N VAL A 76 2.55 17.72 8.95
CA VAL A 76 3.16 18.71 9.85
C VAL A 76 2.11 19.50 10.63
N ALA A 77 1.04 19.95 9.97
CA ALA A 77 -0.06 20.67 10.61
C ALA A 77 -0.77 19.79 11.65
N TRP A 78 -0.94 18.50 11.37
CA TRP A 78 -1.54 17.56 12.31
C TRP A 78 -0.68 17.37 13.58
N CYS A 79 0.64 17.28 13.49
CA CYS A 79 1.49 17.21 14.69
C CYS A 79 1.71 18.55 15.39
N ALA A 80 1.36 19.67 14.74
CA ALA A 80 1.38 21.00 15.34
C ALA A 80 0.22 21.24 16.34
N ILE A 81 -0.84 20.42 16.28
CA ILE A 81 -2.04 20.59 17.10
C ILE A 81 -1.67 20.43 18.59
N PRO A 82 -1.80 21.46 19.44
CA PRO A 82 -1.29 21.43 20.80
C PRO A 82 -2.04 20.41 21.67
N PHE A 83 -1.29 19.51 22.32
CA PHE A 83 -1.83 18.57 23.28
C PHE A 83 -2.10 19.24 24.63
N PRO A 84 -3.24 18.95 25.29
CA PRO A 84 -3.40 19.22 26.71
C PRO A 84 -2.50 18.27 27.52
N GLN A 85 -1.43 18.83 28.08
CA GLN A 85 -0.38 18.11 28.82
C GLN A 85 -0.49 18.35 30.33
N TYR A 86 -0.11 17.36 31.13
CA TYR A 86 -0.07 17.43 32.59
C TYR A 86 1.27 16.88 33.10
N ALA A 87 1.74 17.43 34.23
CA ALA A 87 2.95 16.96 34.89
C ALA A 87 2.81 15.51 35.38
N LEU A 88 3.90 14.75 35.33
CA LEU A 88 3.96 13.40 35.89
C LEU A 88 3.86 13.48 37.43
N PRO A 89 3.12 12.56 38.08
CA PRO A 89 3.10 12.47 39.54
C PRO A 89 4.52 12.20 40.05
N ARG A 90 5.01 13.03 40.97
CA ARG A 90 6.28 12.80 41.67
C ARG A 90 6.14 11.49 42.45
N ASN A 91 7.02 10.52 42.22
CA ASN A 91 7.00 9.27 42.96
C ASN A 91 7.26 9.60 44.44
N GLY A 92 6.28 9.35 45.31
CA GLY A 92 6.33 9.72 46.73
C GLY A 92 7.21 8.80 47.54
N GLY A 93 8.53 8.95 47.45
CA GLY A 93 9.46 8.09 48.17
C GLY A 93 10.92 8.52 48.20
N GLU A 94 11.23 9.81 48.10
CA GLU A 94 12.56 10.36 48.42
C GLU A 94 12.36 11.81 48.87
N GLU A 95 12.08 11.97 50.16
CA GLU A 95 12.54 13.14 50.90
C GLU A 95 14.06 13.02 51.00
N ASP A 96 14.77 13.62 50.06
CA ASP A 96 16.10 14.13 50.35
C ASP A 96 16.24 15.47 49.63
N GLY A 97 16.62 16.47 50.41
CA GLY A 97 16.87 17.81 49.93
C GLY A 97 18.07 17.80 49.01
N ASP A 98 17.84 18.09 47.74
CA ASP A 98 18.85 18.78 46.97
C ASP A 98 18.17 19.74 45.98
N THR A 99 18.59 20.99 46.08
CA THR A 99 18.42 22.01 45.07
C THR A 99 19.18 21.58 43.82
N ASP A 100 18.55 21.77 42.66
CA ASP A 100 19.13 21.68 41.31
C ASP A 100 19.18 20.27 40.65
N GLY A 101 18.79 20.21 39.37
CA GLY A 101 18.93 19.03 38.51
C GLY A 101 17.64 18.21 38.30
N HIS A 102 16.79 18.65 37.36
CA HIS A 102 15.73 17.81 36.82
C HIS A 102 16.36 16.64 36.06
N ARG A 103 16.58 15.48 36.70
CA ARG A 103 17.00 14.26 35.99
C ARG A 103 16.03 13.97 34.85
N VAL A 104 16.46 14.30 33.64
CA VAL A 104 15.70 14.10 32.40
C VAL A 104 15.43 12.60 32.30
N PRO A 105 14.15 12.17 32.16
CA PRO A 105 13.82 10.76 32.03
C PRO A 105 14.63 10.11 30.92
N GLY A 106 15.10 8.88 31.13
CA GLY A 106 15.90 8.14 30.16
C GLY A 106 15.27 8.13 28.77
N HIS A 107 16.12 8.15 27.73
CA HIS A 107 15.73 8.26 26.34
C HIS A 107 14.62 7.24 25.98
N GLY A 108 13.43 7.73 25.62
CA GLY A 108 12.27 6.91 25.26
C GLY A 108 11.16 6.84 26.31
N GLN A 109 11.33 7.44 27.50
CA GLN A 109 10.25 7.59 28.47
C GLN A 109 9.36 8.81 28.14
N ALA A 110 8.06 8.69 28.43
CA ALA A 110 7.14 9.82 28.29
C ALA A 110 7.45 10.88 29.36
N ARG A 111 7.51 12.15 28.96
CA ARG A 111 7.81 13.29 29.85
C ARG A 111 6.56 13.94 30.44
N VAL A 112 5.42 13.78 29.77
CA VAL A 112 4.14 14.40 30.13
C VAL A 112 3.01 13.38 30.06
N LEU A 113 1.97 13.63 30.85
CA LEU A 113 0.69 12.96 30.70
C LEU A 113 -0.16 13.73 29.68
N VAL A 114 -0.80 13.00 28.77
CA VAL A 114 -1.67 13.54 27.72
C VAL A 114 -3.13 13.29 28.09
N ASN A 115 -4.01 14.23 27.75
CA ASN A 115 -5.46 14.02 27.87
C ASN A 115 -5.94 12.91 26.91
N PHE A 116 -6.56 11.87 27.47
CA PHE A 116 -7.06 10.72 26.70
C PHE A 116 -8.12 11.11 25.65
N TRP A 117 -9.10 11.93 26.02
CA TRP A 117 -10.20 12.31 25.13
C TRP A 117 -9.74 13.14 23.94
N PHE A 118 -8.85 14.10 24.19
CA PHE A 118 -8.24 14.90 23.13
C PHE A 118 -7.43 14.03 22.19
N PHE A 119 -6.59 13.14 22.74
CA PHE A 119 -5.83 12.19 21.96
C PHE A 119 -6.74 11.31 21.09
N LEU A 120 -7.80 10.74 21.67
CA LEU A 120 -8.69 9.81 20.98
C LEU A 120 -9.47 10.47 19.83
N PHE A 121 -10.13 11.61 20.10
CA PHE A 121 -11.01 12.23 19.11
C PHE A 121 -10.28 13.09 18.08
N VAL A 122 -9.24 13.82 18.49
CA VAL A 122 -8.56 14.78 17.62
C VAL A 122 -7.36 14.14 16.94
N TYR A 123 -6.42 13.65 17.73
CA TYR A 123 -5.14 13.18 17.20
C TYR A 123 -5.28 11.80 16.52
N TYR A 124 -5.75 10.80 17.26
CA TYR A 124 -6.01 9.44 16.77
C TYR A 124 -7.16 9.41 15.76
N GLY A 125 -8.25 10.15 16.02
CA GLY A 125 -9.39 10.24 15.11
C GLY A 125 -9.00 10.70 13.70
N PHE A 126 -8.20 11.76 13.59
CA PHE A 126 -7.71 12.24 12.28
C PHE A 126 -6.74 11.25 11.61
N TYR A 127 -5.84 10.65 12.39
CA TYR A 127 -4.94 9.60 11.90
C TYR A 127 -5.69 8.41 11.30
N ASN A 128 -6.67 7.88 12.04
CA ASN A 128 -7.50 6.76 11.60
C ASN A 128 -8.43 7.13 10.44
N PHE A 129 -8.91 8.38 10.37
CA PHE A 129 -9.64 8.87 9.21
C PHE A 129 -8.79 8.87 7.94
N THR A 130 -7.54 9.35 7.99
CA THR A 130 -6.60 9.28 6.85
C THR A 130 -6.37 7.82 6.44
N ALA A 131 -6.23 6.90 7.41
CA ALA A 131 -6.06 5.48 7.16
C ALA A 131 -7.26 4.84 6.42
N LEU A 132 -8.49 5.16 6.85
CA LEU A 132 -9.72 4.73 6.16
C LEU A 132 -9.86 5.34 4.77
N MET A 133 -9.48 6.61 4.60
CA MET A 133 -9.44 7.27 3.30
C MET A 133 -8.43 6.61 2.37
N TRP A 134 -7.25 6.23 2.89
CA TRP A 134 -6.24 5.51 2.13
C TRP A 134 -6.80 4.20 1.58
N ILE A 135 -7.32 3.33 2.45
CA ILE A 135 -7.91 2.06 2.03
C ILE A 135 -9.04 2.27 1.02
N THR A 136 -9.92 3.23 1.27
CA THR A 136 -11.01 3.53 0.32
C THR A 136 -10.48 3.89 -1.07
N LYS A 137 -9.40 4.68 -1.16
CA LYS A 137 -8.78 5.02 -2.46
C LYS A 137 -8.15 3.80 -3.12
N VAL A 138 -7.55 2.89 -2.36
CA VAL A 138 -7.03 1.61 -2.90
C VAL A 138 -8.15 0.77 -3.51
N PHE A 139 -9.27 0.62 -2.79
CA PHE A 139 -10.43 -0.13 -3.29
C PHE A 139 -11.07 0.52 -4.53
N ASN A 140 -11.09 1.85 -4.60
CA ASN A 140 -11.56 2.57 -5.78
C ASN A 140 -10.67 2.30 -7.00
N ILE A 141 -9.33 2.32 -6.83
CA ILE A 141 -8.39 1.97 -7.91
C ILE A 141 -8.54 0.50 -8.33
N TYR A 142 -8.84 -0.38 -7.37
CA TYR A 142 -9.16 -1.78 -7.65
C TYR A 142 -10.57 -1.97 -8.25
N SER A 143 -11.37 -0.90 -8.38
CA SER A 143 -12.75 -0.89 -8.89
C SER A 143 -13.73 -1.79 -8.12
N LEU A 144 -13.51 -1.94 -6.80
CA LEU A 144 -14.36 -2.76 -5.93
C LEU A 144 -15.05 -1.90 -4.87
N ASN A 145 -16.38 -1.91 -4.88
CA ASN A 145 -17.18 -1.32 -3.81
C ASN A 145 -17.20 -2.28 -2.62
N TRP A 146 -16.60 -1.86 -1.50
CA TRP A 146 -16.52 -2.67 -0.29
C TRP A 146 -17.69 -2.44 0.68
N TRP A 147 -18.57 -1.49 0.44
CA TRP A 147 -19.74 -1.22 1.29
C TRP A 147 -20.99 -1.93 0.77
N PRO A 148 -21.90 -2.37 1.66
CA PRO A 148 -23.18 -2.94 1.27
C PRO A 148 -24.09 -1.89 0.63
N GLN A 149 -24.83 -2.29 -0.42
CA GLN A 149 -25.72 -1.40 -1.17
C GLN A 149 -26.87 -0.83 -0.32
N SER A 150 -27.27 -1.54 0.75
CA SER A 150 -28.36 -1.13 1.65
C SER A 150 -28.00 0.06 2.55
N LEU A 151 -26.76 0.10 3.05
CA LEU A 151 -26.28 1.15 3.96
C LEU A 151 -25.65 2.33 3.20
N GLY A 152 -25.07 2.06 2.02
CA GLY A 152 -24.35 3.05 1.24
C GLY A 152 -22.97 3.38 1.79
N PHE A 153 -22.17 4.10 0.99
CA PHE A 153 -20.80 4.47 1.34
C PHE A 153 -20.67 5.34 2.61
N PRO A 154 -21.32 6.52 2.71
CA PRO A 154 -21.05 7.45 3.81
C PRO A 154 -21.42 6.84 5.15
N LEU A 155 -22.57 6.17 5.24
CA LEU A 155 -23.02 5.53 6.47
C LEU A 155 -22.06 4.41 6.90
N THR A 156 -21.62 3.57 5.97
CA THR A 156 -20.72 2.45 6.28
C THR A 156 -19.37 2.94 6.81
N VAL A 157 -18.78 3.93 6.15
CA VAL A 157 -17.50 4.52 6.57
C VAL A 157 -17.65 5.25 7.90
N SER A 158 -18.73 6.01 8.09
CA SER A 158 -19.02 6.69 9.35
C SER A 158 -19.23 5.71 10.50
N THR A 159 -19.89 4.58 10.28
CA THR A 159 -20.06 3.54 11.31
C THR A 159 -18.73 2.90 11.68
N ILE A 160 -17.89 2.54 10.70
CA ILE A 160 -16.54 2.00 10.98
C ILE A 160 -15.68 3.02 11.72
N ALA A 161 -15.72 4.29 11.30
CA ALA A 161 -15.01 5.36 11.98
C ALA A 161 -15.52 5.57 13.42
N ALA A 162 -16.84 5.57 13.64
CA ALA A 162 -17.42 5.68 14.98
C ALA A 162 -17.03 4.50 15.88
N LEU A 163 -17.12 3.25 15.36
CA LEU A 163 -16.71 2.05 16.09
C LEU A 163 -15.22 2.05 16.43
N SER A 164 -14.38 2.53 15.51
CA SER A 164 -12.93 2.63 15.74
C SER A 164 -12.55 3.59 16.86
N ILE A 165 -13.35 4.63 17.08
CA ILE A 165 -13.16 5.60 18.17
C ILE A 165 -13.82 5.10 19.46
N ALA A 166 -14.94 4.39 19.37
CA ALA A 166 -15.67 3.89 20.53
C ALA A 166 -14.97 2.72 21.24
N ALA A 167 -14.32 1.81 20.51
CA ALA A 167 -13.76 0.59 21.08
C ALA A 167 -12.63 0.80 22.13
N PRO A 168 -11.75 1.82 22.01
CA PRO A 168 -10.76 2.12 23.05
C PRO A 168 -11.33 2.71 24.35
N ILE A 169 -12.57 3.24 24.34
CA ILE A 169 -13.16 3.92 25.50
C ILE A 169 -13.33 2.97 26.71
N PRO A 170 -13.91 1.76 26.57
CA PRO A 170 -13.96 0.79 27.67
C PRO A 170 -12.58 0.40 28.20
N LEU A 171 -11.57 0.28 27.32
CA LEU A 171 -10.21 -0.10 27.70
C LEU A 171 -9.53 0.94 28.59
N TYR A 172 -9.93 2.21 28.48
CA TYR A 172 -9.40 3.29 29.32
C TYR A 172 -9.85 3.18 30.79
N TYR A 173 -11.05 2.65 31.04
CA TYR A 173 -11.57 2.50 32.40
C TYR A 173 -11.06 1.23 33.11
N ILE A 174 -10.60 0.23 32.37
CA ILE A 174 -10.10 -1.04 32.93
C ILE A 174 -8.58 -0.92 33.21
N PRO A 175 -8.12 -1.03 34.47
CA PRO A 175 -6.70 -0.81 34.82
C PRO A 175 -5.72 -1.72 34.08
N THR A 176 -6.06 -3.00 33.93
CA THR A 176 -5.23 -3.99 33.21
C THR A 176 -5.16 -3.72 31.71
N ALA A 177 -6.25 -3.22 31.12
CA ALA A 177 -6.30 -2.88 29.69
C ALA A 177 -5.61 -1.53 29.40
N ARG A 178 -5.71 -0.57 30.33
CA ARG A 178 -5.10 0.76 30.21
C ARG A 178 -3.60 0.69 30.01
N ALA A 179 -2.92 -0.24 30.67
CA ALA A 179 -1.48 -0.45 30.50
C ALA A 179 -1.07 -0.65 29.03
N TYR A 180 -1.93 -1.30 28.24
CA TYR A 180 -1.68 -1.51 26.81
C TYR A 180 -1.86 -0.23 25.98
N LEU A 181 -2.72 0.69 26.40
CA LEU A 181 -2.96 1.95 25.70
C LEU A 181 -1.74 2.90 25.73
N HIS A 182 -0.76 2.64 26.59
CA HIS A 182 0.50 3.40 26.61
C HIS A 182 1.47 3.02 25.49
N TYR A 183 1.27 1.89 24.80
CA TYR A 183 2.12 1.47 23.70
C TYR A 183 1.57 1.96 22.35
N ASN A 184 2.42 2.65 21.57
CA ASN A 184 2.07 3.12 20.22
C ASN A 184 1.66 1.97 19.30
N THR A 185 2.35 0.83 19.44
CA THR A 185 2.09 -0.40 18.68
C THR A 185 0.65 -0.89 18.79
N VAL A 186 -0.01 -0.69 19.95
CA VAL A 186 -1.41 -1.09 20.15
C VAL A 186 -2.36 -0.24 19.33
N TRP A 187 -2.15 1.08 19.30
CA TRP A 187 -2.96 2.01 18.50
C TRP A 187 -2.73 1.85 16.99
N ILE A 188 -1.48 1.54 16.60
CA ILE A 188 -1.13 1.18 15.23
C ILE A 188 -1.86 -0.10 14.81
N LEU A 189 -1.75 -1.16 15.63
CA LEU A 189 -2.42 -2.43 15.38
C LEU A 189 -3.94 -2.25 15.30
N TRP A 190 -4.51 -1.43 16.18
CA TRP A 190 -5.94 -1.10 16.15
C TRP A 190 -6.35 -0.43 14.84
N THR A 191 -5.56 0.54 14.36
CA THR A 191 -5.78 1.18 13.06
C THR A 191 -5.67 0.19 11.90
N PHE A 192 -4.88 -0.87 12.03
CA PHE A 192 -4.81 -1.91 11.02
C PHE A 192 -6.01 -2.84 11.03
N ILE A 193 -6.56 -3.14 12.22
CA ILE A 193 -7.83 -3.83 12.33
C ILE A 193 -8.94 -2.99 11.66
N THR A 194 -8.96 -1.66 11.86
CA THR A 194 -9.95 -0.79 11.23
C THR A 194 -9.78 -0.70 9.71
N MET A 195 -8.54 -0.67 9.21
CA MET A 195 -8.22 -0.73 7.78
C MET A 195 -8.53 -2.09 7.14
N ALA A 196 -8.53 -3.17 7.92
CA ALA A 196 -8.91 -4.50 7.47
C ALA A 196 -10.44 -4.71 7.42
N MET A 197 -11.23 -3.89 8.13
CA MET A 197 -12.70 -3.97 8.10
C MET A 197 -13.28 -3.86 6.68
N PRO A 198 -12.89 -2.88 5.83
CA PRO A 198 -13.28 -2.85 4.42
C PRO A 198 -13.00 -4.16 3.66
N VAL A 199 -11.86 -4.80 3.92
CA VAL A 199 -11.50 -6.08 3.31
C VAL A 199 -12.42 -7.19 3.78
N ALA A 200 -12.68 -7.25 5.10
CA ALA A 200 -13.57 -8.24 5.68
C ALA A 200 -15.01 -8.08 5.17
N VAL A 201 -15.51 -6.85 5.05
CA VAL A 201 -16.83 -6.56 4.48
C VAL A 201 -16.86 -6.93 2.99
N ALA A 202 -15.86 -6.56 2.21
CA ALA A 202 -15.77 -6.95 0.80
C ALA A 202 -15.73 -8.49 0.64
N PHE A 203 -14.97 -9.19 1.47
CA PHE A 203 -14.92 -10.64 1.51
C PHE A 203 -16.29 -11.24 1.86
N ALA A 204 -16.96 -10.72 2.89
CA ALA A 204 -18.30 -11.14 3.29
C ALA A 204 -19.36 -10.90 2.19
N ILE A 205 -19.28 -9.77 1.48
CA ILE A 205 -20.15 -9.46 0.33
C ILE A 205 -19.92 -10.47 -0.80
N LEU A 206 -18.66 -10.77 -1.12
CA LEU A 206 -18.30 -11.71 -2.18
C LEU A 206 -18.66 -13.17 -1.85
N THR A 207 -18.63 -13.56 -0.56
CA THR A 207 -19.03 -14.91 -0.13
C THR A 207 -20.54 -15.05 0.08
N SER A 208 -21.23 -13.97 0.47
CA SER A 208 -22.69 -13.97 0.68
C SER A 208 -23.51 -13.83 -0.61
N HIS A 209 -22.99 -13.14 -1.63
CA HIS A 209 -23.63 -13.14 -2.94
C HIS A 209 -23.39 -14.50 -3.63
N GLU A 210 -24.32 -15.43 -3.42
CA GLU A 210 -24.39 -16.77 -4.04
C GLU A 210 -24.45 -16.77 -5.59
N ARG A 211 -24.30 -15.61 -6.26
CA ARG A 211 -24.22 -15.50 -7.72
C ARG A 211 -23.03 -16.25 -8.35
N HIS A 212 -22.06 -16.69 -7.54
CA HIS A 212 -20.96 -17.57 -7.97
C HIS A 212 -21.24 -19.06 -7.78
N LEU A 213 -22.26 -19.42 -6.97
CA LEU A 213 -22.70 -20.79 -6.69
C LEU A 213 -24.01 -21.16 -7.40
N SER A 214 -24.79 -20.15 -7.80
CA SER A 214 -25.86 -20.32 -8.78
C SER A 214 -25.22 -20.58 -10.14
N LEU A 215 -24.86 -21.85 -10.34
CA LEU A 215 -24.93 -22.57 -11.59
C LEU A 215 -25.47 -21.69 -12.71
N ARG A 216 -24.57 -21.23 -13.60
CA ARG A 216 -24.95 -21.02 -14.99
C ARG A 216 -25.85 -22.20 -15.34
N ASN A 217 -27.11 -21.94 -15.67
CA ASN A 217 -27.98 -22.93 -16.32
C ASN A 217 -27.09 -23.74 -17.25
N SER A 218 -27.01 -25.05 -17.01
CA SER A 218 -26.12 -25.95 -17.72
C SER A 218 -26.15 -25.59 -19.21
N LEU A 219 -25.05 -25.04 -19.72
CA LEU A 219 -24.94 -24.74 -21.15
C LEU A 219 -25.27 -26.03 -21.89
N SER A 220 -26.14 -25.95 -22.90
CA SER A 220 -26.51 -27.15 -23.67
C SER A 220 -25.24 -27.78 -24.24
N ASN A 221 -25.22 -29.11 -24.43
CA ASN A 221 -24.06 -29.81 -25.02
C ASN A 221 -23.58 -29.16 -26.34
N THR A 222 -24.48 -28.54 -27.09
CA THR A 222 -24.19 -27.76 -28.30
C THR A 222 -23.48 -26.43 -28.03
N GLN A 223 -23.81 -25.70 -26.97
CA GLN A 223 -23.08 -24.48 -26.58
C GLN A 223 -21.68 -24.79 -26.04
N ARG A 224 -21.50 -25.99 -25.47
CA ARG A 224 -20.19 -26.47 -24.98
C ARG A 224 -19.17 -26.65 -26.10
N LEU A 225 -19.61 -27.08 -27.29
CA LEU A 225 -18.76 -27.28 -28.47
C LEU A 225 -18.05 -26.00 -28.94
N PHE A 226 -18.63 -24.84 -28.68
CA PHE A 226 -18.09 -23.54 -29.12
C PHE A 226 -17.38 -22.77 -27.99
N THR A 227 -17.35 -23.32 -26.77
CA THR A 227 -16.68 -22.71 -25.59
C THR A 227 -15.34 -23.37 -25.25
N THR A 228 -14.83 -24.26 -26.11
CA THR A 228 -13.51 -24.90 -26.00
C THR A 228 -12.37 -23.91 -26.23
N SER A 229 -12.36 -22.86 -25.43
CA SER A 229 -11.16 -22.09 -25.16
C SER A 229 -10.36 -22.84 -24.09
N TRP A 230 -9.05 -22.92 -24.27
CA TRP A 230 -8.05 -23.63 -23.46
C TRP A 230 -8.20 -23.52 -21.92
N TRP A 231 -8.98 -22.55 -21.44
CA TRP A 231 -9.39 -22.33 -20.04
C TRP A 231 -10.42 -23.35 -19.51
N ALA A 232 -11.01 -24.19 -20.36
CA ALA A 232 -11.99 -25.21 -19.97
C ALA A 232 -11.37 -26.47 -19.33
N GLY A 233 -10.04 -26.59 -19.23
CA GLY A 233 -9.40 -27.63 -18.43
C GLY A 233 -9.45 -29.06 -19.00
N ASP A 234 -9.84 -29.24 -20.26
CA ASP A 234 -9.88 -30.55 -20.93
C ASP A 234 -8.51 -30.95 -21.55
N VAL A 235 -7.39 -30.57 -20.92
CA VAL A 235 -6.04 -31.02 -21.36
C VAL A 235 -5.74 -32.45 -20.86
N GLU A 236 -6.45 -32.94 -19.85
CA GLU A 236 -6.27 -34.32 -19.37
C GLU A 236 -7.08 -35.35 -20.18
N SER A 237 -8.18 -34.98 -20.83
CA SER A 237 -8.99 -35.90 -21.64
C SER A 237 -8.31 -36.33 -22.95
N ASP A 238 -7.39 -35.54 -23.49
CA ASP A 238 -6.65 -35.89 -24.73
C ASP A 238 -5.58 -36.97 -24.50
N THR A 239 -5.16 -37.20 -23.26
CA THR A 239 -4.17 -38.26 -22.94
C THR A 239 -4.82 -39.64 -22.76
N LEU A 240 -6.07 -39.69 -22.32
CA LEU A 240 -6.83 -40.95 -22.19
C LEU A 240 -7.43 -41.40 -23.53
N ALA A 241 -7.87 -40.47 -24.38
CA ALA A 241 -8.35 -40.78 -25.73
C ALA A 241 -7.26 -41.36 -26.65
N ARG A 242 -5.97 -41.14 -26.34
CA ARG A 242 -4.85 -41.68 -27.13
C ARG A 242 -4.51 -43.13 -26.80
N ARG A 243 -5.01 -43.68 -25.69
CA ARG A 243 -4.73 -45.07 -25.27
C ARG A 243 -5.68 -46.11 -25.88
N ASP A 244 -6.85 -45.68 -26.37
CA ASP A 244 -7.82 -46.57 -27.03
C ASP A 244 -7.63 -46.73 -28.54
N ARG A 245 -6.57 -46.16 -29.12
CA ARG A 245 -6.27 -46.24 -30.56
C ARG A 245 -5.49 -47.49 -30.98
N ARG A 246 -5.60 -48.58 -30.22
CA ARG A 246 -5.11 -49.92 -30.61
C ARG A 246 -6.18 -50.98 -30.36
N ARG A 247 -7.23 -50.96 -31.18
CA ARG A 247 -7.97 -52.16 -31.59
C ARG A 247 -8.15 -52.17 -33.12
N PRO A 248 -8.15 -53.36 -33.75
CA PRO A 248 -7.85 -53.52 -35.17
C PRO A 248 -8.97 -53.00 -36.07
N GLN A 249 -8.59 -52.58 -37.28
CA GLN A 249 -9.49 -52.21 -38.38
C GLN A 249 -10.58 -53.27 -38.58
N ALA A 250 -11.83 -52.92 -38.29
CA ALA A 250 -12.98 -53.68 -38.77
C ALA A 250 -13.29 -53.21 -40.21
N LEU A 251 -13.20 -54.19 -41.11
CA LEU A 251 -13.61 -54.15 -42.50
C LEU A 251 -14.99 -53.49 -42.69
N LEU A 252 -15.07 -52.65 -43.71
CA LEU A 252 -16.29 -52.33 -44.47
C LEU A 252 -17.03 -53.62 -44.84
N VAL A 253 -18.18 -53.89 -44.21
CA VAL A 253 -19.17 -54.85 -44.74
C VAL A 253 -20.59 -54.40 -44.38
N ASN A 254 -21.37 -54.16 -45.45
CA ASN A 254 -22.83 -54.18 -45.62
C ASN A 254 -23.76 -53.81 -44.46
N PHE A 255 -24.56 -52.77 -44.70
CA PHE A 255 -25.80 -52.50 -44.00
C PHE A 255 -26.89 -53.43 -44.56
N ASP A 256 -27.41 -54.34 -43.73
CA ASP A 256 -28.48 -55.28 -44.08
C ASP A 256 -29.79 -54.86 -43.36
N PRO A 257 -30.85 -54.47 -44.07
CA PRO A 257 -32.08 -53.94 -43.48
C PRO A 257 -32.96 -54.99 -42.78
N ASP A 258 -32.65 -56.28 -42.87
CA ASP A 258 -33.46 -57.37 -42.28
C ASP A 258 -32.85 -58.00 -41.00
N ALA A 259 -31.86 -57.35 -40.37
CA ALA A 259 -31.26 -57.85 -39.14
C ALA A 259 -32.17 -57.61 -37.90
N PRO A 260 -32.49 -58.65 -37.09
CA PRO A 260 -33.35 -58.49 -35.92
C PRO A 260 -32.66 -57.67 -34.82
N LEU A 261 -33.41 -56.72 -34.25
CA LEU A 261 -32.97 -55.81 -33.17
C LEU A 261 -32.54 -56.59 -31.92
N ALA A 262 -31.23 -56.76 -31.73
CA ALA A 262 -30.67 -57.24 -30.49
C ALA A 262 -30.74 -56.14 -29.42
N ILE A 263 -31.67 -56.31 -28.47
CA ILE A 263 -31.72 -55.55 -27.23
C ILE A 263 -30.60 -56.09 -26.33
N ASP A 264 -29.45 -55.43 -26.32
CA ASP A 264 -28.39 -55.76 -25.38
C ASP A 264 -28.54 -54.95 -24.09
N ASN A 265 -28.72 -55.70 -23.01
CA ASN A 265 -29.06 -55.26 -21.67
C ASN A 265 -27.94 -54.39 -21.06
N ALA A 266 -28.18 -53.09 -20.94
CA ALA A 266 -27.30 -52.16 -20.24
C ALA A 266 -27.56 -52.18 -18.71
N GLU A 267 -27.40 -53.35 -18.09
CA GLU A 267 -27.36 -53.51 -16.63
C GLU A 267 -26.00 -54.07 -16.20
N ALA A 268 -24.97 -53.24 -16.25
CA ALA A 268 -23.79 -53.36 -15.40
C ALA A 268 -22.82 -52.22 -15.75
N LEU A 269 -22.89 -51.12 -14.99
CA LEU A 269 -21.75 -50.31 -14.56
C LEU A 269 -22.29 -49.10 -13.79
N LEU A 270 -22.48 -49.28 -12.49
CA LEU A 270 -22.69 -48.19 -11.54
C LEU A 270 -21.60 -47.13 -11.74
N PRO A 271 -21.93 -45.83 -11.90
CA PRO A 271 -20.92 -44.79 -12.08
C PRO A 271 -20.27 -44.46 -10.73
N ARG A 272 -19.33 -45.30 -10.30
CA ARG A 272 -18.51 -45.10 -9.09
C ARG A 272 -17.34 -44.11 -9.31
N ALA A 273 -17.38 -43.33 -10.39
CA ALA A 273 -16.34 -42.37 -10.78
C ALA A 273 -16.77 -40.89 -10.74
N ALA A 274 -17.92 -40.57 -10.12
CA ALA A 274 -18.44 -39.20 -10.03
C ALA A 274 -18.30 -38.55 -8.64
N LEU A 275 -17.51 -39.13 -7.73
CA LEU A 275 -17.29 -38.60 -6.37
C LEU A 275 -15.86 -38.05 -6.13
N GLY A 276 -15.05 -37.95 -7.19
CA GLY A 276 -13.62 -37.63 -7.06
C GLY A 276 -13.14 -36.28 -7.58
N MET A 277 -13.99 -35.43 -8.19
CA MET A 277 -13.56 -34.10 -8.66
C MET A 277 -14.70 -33.06 -8.64
N ARG A 278 -15.21 -32.75 -7.45
CA ARG A 278 -15.64 -31.37 -7.18
C ARG A 278 -14.39 -30.51 -7.00
N LYS A 279 -13.65 -30.26 -8.09
CA LYS A 279 -12.74 -29.11 -8.11
C LYS A 279 -13.65 -27.90 -7.91
N LEU A 280 -13.63 -27.31 -6.71
CA LEU A 280 -14.28 -26.03 -6.46
C LEU A 280 -13.73 -25.05 -7.49
N TRP A 281 -14.52 -24.75 -8.52
CA TRP A 281 -14.19 -23.75 -9.51
C TRP A 281 -14.25 -22.39 -8.82
N ILE A 282 -13.12 -21.95 -8.25
CA ILE A 282 -12.99 -20.60 -7.73
C ILE A 282 -12.89 -19.66 -8.94
N PRO A 283 -13.80 -18.67 -9.09
CA PRO A 283 -13.73 -17.72 -10.19
C PRO A 283 -12.38 -16.99 -10.21
N ALA A 284 -11.81 -16.76 -11.39
CA ALA A 284 -10.54 -16.05 -11.54
C ALA A 284 -10.56 -14.66 -10.86
N SER A 285 -11.72 -13.98 -10.83
CA SER A 285 -11.89 -12.72 -10.10
C SER A 285 -11.70 -12.87 -8.58
N PHE A 286 -12.16 -13.96 -7.98
CA PHE A 286 -11.99 -14.22 -6.55
C PHE A 286 -10.52 -14.51 -6.21
N VAL A 287 -9.82 -15.26 -7.06
CA VAL A 287 -8.37 -15.49 -6.89
C VAL A 287 -7.58 -14.18 -6.99
N ARG A 288 -7.94 -13.29 -7.93
CA ARG A 288 -7.35 -11.94 -8.03
C ARG A 288 -7.64 -11.11 -6.78
N PHE A 289 -8.84 -11.19 -6.24
CA PHE A 289 -9.19 -10.52 -4.99
C PHE A 289 -8.36 -11.05 -3.80
N MET A 290 -8.15 -12.36 -3.70
CA MET A 290 -7.30 -12.94 -2.66
C MET A 290 -5.84 -12.48 -2.77
N TRP A 291 -5.29 -12.37 -3.99
CA TRP A 291 -3.96 -11.79 -4.20
C TRP A 291 -3.89 -10.30 -3.82
N PHE A 292 -4.95 -9.55 -4.10
CA PHE A 292 -5.07 -8.16 -3.65
C PHE A 292 -5.09 -8.07 -2.11
N CYS A 293 -5.89 -8.90 -1.44
CA CYS A 293 -5.91 -8.99 0.02
C CYS A 293 -4.53 -9.37 0.59
N ALA A 294 -3.85 -10.35 -0.01
CA ALA A 294 -2.49 -10.73 0.40
C ALA A 294 -1.51 -9.56 0.28
N THR A 295 -1.58 -8.80 -0.81
CA THR A 295 -0.75 -7.60 -1.02
C THR A 295 -1.00 -6.55 0.05
N LEU A 296 -2.28 -6.29 0.37
CA LEU A 296 -2.66 -5.35 1.41
C LEU A 296 -2.16 -5.80 2.79
N SER A 297 -2.32 -7.09 3.12
CA SER A 297 -1.82 -7.66 4.37
C SER A 297 -0.30 -7.54 4.50
N ILE A 298 0.45 -7.79 3.42
CA ILE A 298 1.92 -7.60 3.40
C ILE A 298 2.28 -6.14 3.66
N ALA A 299 1.59 -5.20 3.02
CA ALA A 299 1.86 -3.77 3.19
C ALA A 299 1.56 -3.29 4.62
N LEU A 300 0.47 -3.75 5.23
CA LEU A 300 0.13 -3.43 6.62
C LEU A 300 1.12 -4.08 7.60
N LEU A 301 1.48 -5.35 7.38
CA LEU A 301 2.47 -6.07 8.19
C LEU A 301 3.83 -5.39 8.17
N ALA A 302 4.27 -4.88 7.02
CA ALA A 302 5.54 -4.16 6.88
C ALA A 302 5.66 -2.99 7.88
N TYR A 303 4.57 -2.31 8.20
CA TYR A 303 4.63 -1.20 9.14
C TYR A 303 4.65 -1.67 10.60
N VAL A 304 3.86 -2.70 10.97
CA VAL A 304 3.93 -3.29 12.32
C VAL A 304 5.34 -3.81 12.59
N LEU A 305 5.91 -4.52 11.62
CA LEU A 305 7.28 -5.03 11.71
C LEU A 305 8.26 -3.86 11.89
N GLY A 306 8.10 -2.76 11.16
CA GLY A 306 9.00 -1.60 11.28
C GLY A 306 8.96 -0.94 12.66
N GLU A 307 7.76 -0.78 13.23
CA GLU A 307 7.62 -0.19 14.57
C GLU A 307 8.15 -1.12 15.66
N THR A 308 7.78 -2.40 15.62
CA THR A 308 8.30 -3.39 16.58
C THR A 308 9.81 -3.53 16.49
N TYR A 309 10.35 -3.53 15.27
CA TYR A 309 11.79 -3.51 15.04
C TYR A 309 12.39 -2.29 15.75
N ALA A 310 11.95 -1.08 15.41
CA ALA A 310 12.42 0.17 16.00
C ALA A 310 12.36 0.21 17.54
N GLU A 311 11.28 -0.31 18.12
CA GLU A 311 11.10 -0.36 19.57
C GLU A 311 12.12 -1.31 20.22
N ILE A 312 12.41 -2.45 19.59
CA ILE A 312 13.43 -3.39 20.08
C ILE A 312 14.80 -2.70 20.15
N TYR A 313 15.20 -2.01 19.09
CA TYR A 313 16.50 -1.30 19.05
C TYR A 313 16.66 -0.25 20.14
N LEU A 314 15.60 0.51 20.41
CA LEU A 314 15.62 1.52 21.46
C LEU A 314 15.68 0.90 22.86
N ARG A 315 15.11 -0.29 23.06
CA ARG A 315 15.17 -1.01 24.34
C ARG A 315 16.52 -1.65 24.60
N THR A 316 17.33 -1.89 23.57
CA THR A 316 18.60 -2.62 23.67
C THR A 316 19.85 -1.71 23.73
N LEU A 317 19.68 -0.38 23.76
CA LEU A 317 20.79 0.58 23.88
C LEU A 317 21.71 0.30 25.09
N PRO A 318 23.02 0.61 25.02
CA PRO A 318 23.76 1.25 23.92
C PRO A 318 24.21 0.27 22.81
N HIS A 319 24.45 0.77 21.59
CA HIS A 319 24.87 -0.04 20.44
C HIS A 319 26.16 0.48 19.82
N ASP A 320 26.99 -0.41 19.29
CA ASP A 320 28.14 -0.01 18.49
C ASP A 320 27.71 0.49 17.09
N SER A 321 28.62 1.23 16.44
CA SER A 321 28.48 1.73 15.07
C SER A 321 28.18 0.63 14.05
N MET A 322 28.81 -0.54 14.16
CA MET A 322 28.58 -1.67 13.26
C MET A 322 27.22 -2.33 13.48
N GLU A 323 26.83 -2.53 14.75
CA GLU A 323 25.51 -3.07 15.10
C GLU A 323 24.40 -2.19 14.56
N THR A 324 24.57 -0.87 14.67
CA THR A 324 23.64 0.13 14.12
C THR A 324 23.53 0.02 12.60
N ILE A 325 24.63 -0.11 11.88
CA ILE A 325 24.60 -0.27 10.41
C ILE A 325 23.90 -1.57 10.02
N VAL A 326 24.27 -2.71 10.62
CA VAL A 326 23.67 -4.01 10.33
C VAL A 326 22.17 -3.98 10.59
N TYR A 327 21.77 -3.39 11.72
CA TYR A 327 20.39 -3.22 12.09
C TYR A 327 19.62 -2.41 11.02
N VAL A 328 20.12 -1.23 10.66
CA VAL A 328 19.50 -0.38 9.63
C VAL A 328 19.42 -1.11 8.28
N TYR A 329 20.50 -1.72 7.82
CA TYR A 329 20.53 -2.36 6.50
C TYR A 329 19.69 -3.64 6.44
N SER A 330 19.56 -4.38 7.54
CA SER A 330 18.66 -5.55 7.58
C SER A 330 17.20 -5.13 7.40
N TRP A 331 16.79 -3.99 7.96
CA TRP A 331 15.48 -3.41 7.71
C TRP A 331 15.32 -2.91 6.27
N VAL A 332 16.33 -2.22 5.75
CA VAL A 332 16.33 -1.76 4.35
C VAL A 332 16.14 -2.93 3.39
N VAL A 333 16.88 -4.02 3.59
CA VAL A 333 16.72 -5.25 2.79
C VAL A 333 15.31 -5.81 2.94
N THR A 334 14.79 -5.90 4.16
CA THR A 334 13.43 -6.40 4.42
C THR A 334 12.37 -5.60 3.64
N ILE A 335 12.42 -4.27 3.69
CA ILE A 335 11.48 -3.42 2.93
C ILE A 335 11.59 -3.65 1.42
N HIS A 336 12.81 -3.78 0.88
CA HIS A 336 13.01 -4.03 -0.55
C HIS A 336 12.50 -5.43 -0.96
N LEU A 337 12.62 -6.43 -0.09
CA LEU A 337 12.05 -7.77 -0.31
C LEU A 337 10.51 -7.73 -0.31
N LEU A 338 9.90 -7.00 0.62
CA LEU A 338 8.44 -6.84 0.68
C LEU A 338 7.89 -6.03 -0.51
N ASP A 339 8.60 -4.99 -0.94
CA ASP A 339 8.32 -4.23 -2.16
C ASP A 339 8.46 -5.13 -3.41
N GLY A 340 9.51 -5.95 -3.48
CA GLY A 340 9.69 -6.94 -4.54
C GLY A 340 8.56 -7.97 -4.59
N LEU A 341 8.16 -8.50 -3.44
CA LEU A 341 7.07 -9.48 -3.31
C LEU A 341 5.72 -8.88 -3.72
N THR A 342 5.40 -7.68 -3.23
CA THR A 342 4.15 -6.99 -3.60
C THR A 342 4.16 -6.57 -5.07
N GLY A 343 5.30 -6.10 -5.59
CA GLY A 343 5.50 -5.84 -7.01
C GLY A 343 5.32 -7.07 -7.88
N TRP A 344 5.77 -8.24 -7.43
CA TRP A 344 5.56 -9.53 -8.09
C TRP A 344 4.09 -9.95 -8.06
N ILE A 345 3.39 -9.82 -6.93
CA ILE A 345 1.95 -10.14 -6.83
C ILE A 345 1.12 -9.23 -7.75
N LEU A 346 1.44 -7.93 -7.78
CA LEU A 346 0.70 -6.93 -8.56
C LEU A 346 1.09 -6.90 -10.05
N GLY A 347 2.30 -7.33 -10.41
CA GLY A 347 2.95 -6.98 -11.67
C GLY A 347 3.53 -8.14 -12.49
N SER A 348 3.15 -9.40 -12.24
CA SER A 348 3.59 -10.55 -13.04
C SER A 348 2.52 -11.01 -14.03
N ASP A 349 2.92 -11.07 -15.30
CA ASP A 349 2.29 -11.61 -16.51
C ASP A 349 0.78 -11.43 -16.74
N ASP A 350 0.44 -11.13 -18.00
CA ASP A 350 -0.92 -10.96 -18.51
C ASP A 350 -1.73 -12.25 -18.33
N GLY A 351 -2.41 -12.41 -17.20
CA GLY A 351 -3.45 -13.42 -17.05
C GLY A 351 -3.74 -13.92 -15.63
N GLU A 352 -2.74 -14.09 -14.76
CA GLU A 352 -2.91 -14.96 -13.58
C GLU A 352 -3.17 -14.22 -12.26
N ARG A 353 -2.83 -12.93 -12.15
CA ARG A 353 -2.89 -12.18 -10.87
C ARG A 353 -3.70 -10.88 -10.99
N VAL A 354 -3.43 -9.92 -10.10
CA VAL A 354 -4.14 -8.64 -9.98
C VAL A 354 -3.94 -7.75 -11.21
N SER A 355 -2.77 -7.79 -11.85
CA SER A 355 -2.36 -7.05 -13.06
C SER A 355 -2.93 -5.62 -13.15
N SER A 356 -2.77 -4.83 -12.08
CA SER A 356 -3.25 -3.45 -12.03
C SER A 356 -2.06 -2.48 -12.00
N TYR A 357 -1.88 -1.78 -13.12
CA TYR A 357 -0.80 -0.81 -13.29
C TYR A 357 -0.87 0.35 -12.27
N PRO A 358 -2.03 1.03 -12.08
CA PRO A 358 -2.12 2.12 -11.10
C PRO A 358 -1.93 1.63 -9.67
N LEU A 359 -2.43 0.44 -9.34
CA LEU A 359 -2.27 -0.15 -8.01
C LEU A 359 -0.78 -0.43 -7.70
N GLY A 360 -0.06 -1.05 -8.64
CA GLY A 360 1.39 -1.26 -8.52
C GLY A 360 2.17 0.05 -8.37
N TRP A 361 1.71 1.14 -8.98
CA TRP A 361 2.32 2.47 -8.81
C TRP A 361 2.16 2.96 -7.37
N VAL A 362 0.95 2.88 -6.78
CA VAL A 362 0.71 3.40 -5.42
C VAL A 362 1.38 2.54 -4.35
N PHE A 363 1.38 1.22 -4.47
CA PHE A 363 2.11 0.37 -3.53
C PHE A 363 3.63 0.60 -3.61
N LYS A 364 4.17 0.85 -4.81
CA LYS A 364 5.58 1.23 -4.95
C LYS A 364 5.89 2.55 -4.23
N LEU A 365 4.96 3.51 -4.31
CA LEU A 365 5.07 4.77 -3.55
C LEU A 365 4.99 4.53 -2.04
N TYR A 366 4.06 3.68 -1.57
CA TYR A 366 3.94 3.30 -0.16
C TYR A 366 5.26 2.76 0.38
N PHE A 367 5.83 1.72 -0.24
CA PHE A 367 7.10 1.14 0.25
C PHE A 367 8.28 2.10 0.13
N SER A 368 8.34 2.89 -0.95
CA SER A 368 9.39 3.89 -1.11
C SER A 368 9.29 4.98 -0.04
N LEU A 369 8.09 5.41 0.36
CA LEU A 369 7.89 6.35 1.46
C LEU A 369 8.25 5.71 2.79
N THR A 370 7.77 4.49 3.07
CA THR A 370 8.06 3.78 4.32
C THR A 370 9.56 3.61 4.53
N TYR A 371 10.30 3.27 3.47
CA TYR A 371 11.76 3.25 3.50
C TYR A 371 12.34 4.61 3.87
N GLN A 372 11.94 5.68 3.17
CA GLN A 372 12.47 7.01 3.41
C GLN A 372 12.15 7.51 4.82
N THR A 373 10.89 7.39 5.26
CA THR A 373 10.47 7.81 6.61
C THR A 373 11.19 7.07 7.71
N TYR A 374 11.48 5.77 7.53
CA TYR A 374 12.21 5.01 8.53
C TYR A 374 13.68 5.49 8.62
N VAL A 375 14.33 5.73 7.48
CA VAL A 375 15.67 6.32 7.45
C VAL A 375 15.67 7.69 8.15
N ARG A 376 14.61 8.50 8.01
CA ARG A 376 14.52 9.81 8.68
C ARG A 376 14.22 9.69 10.17
N ALA A 377 13.37 8.76 10.56
CA ALA A 377 13.12 8.44 11.97
C ALA A 377 14.41 7.96 12.66
N ILE A 378 15.25 7.21 11.93
CA ILE A 378 16.59 6.86 12.39
C ILE A 378 17.48 8.12 12.50
N TYR A 379 17.46 9.04 11.53
CA TYR A 379 18.23 10.30 11.66
C TYR A 379 17.84 11.12 12.90
N ALA A 380 16.56 11.14 13.27
CA ALA A 380 16.11 11.74 14.54
C ALA A 380 16.58 10.97 15.80
N ARG A 381 17.17 9.78 15.64
CA ARG A 381 17.60 8.90 16.74
C ARG A 381 19.12 8.65 16.76
N LEU A 382 19.83 8.84 15.64
CA LEU A 382 21.28 8.67 15.53
C LEU A 382 22.03 9.89 16.05
N ARG A 383 23.05 9.63 16.85
CA ARG A 383 23.77 10.65 17.62
C ARG A 383 25.11 11.08 17.01
N SER A 384 25.57 10.51 15.89
CA SER A 384 26.88 10.84 15.29
C SER A 384 26.81 11.41 13.85
N PRO A 385 27.49 12.55 13.57
CA PRO A 385 27.58 13.11 12.22
C PRO A 385 28.28 12.19 11.20
N GLN A 386 29.22 11.36 11.65
CA GLN A 386 29.93 10.41 10.78
C GLN A 386 28.99 9.30 10.28
N GLN A 387 28.11 8.77 11.14
CA GLN A 387 27.09 7.80 10.74
C GLN A 387 26.14 8.39 9.69
N PHE A 388 25.78 9.66 9.85
CA PHE A 388 24.95 10.39 8.91
C PHE A 388 25.61 10.54 7.53
N MET A 389 26.87 10.98 7.49
CA MET A 389 27.63 11.11 6.24
C MET A 389 27.79 9.78 5.51
N LEU A 390 28.09 8.69 6.24
CA LEU A 390 28.25 7.36 5.66
C LEU A 390 26.94 6.86 5.03
N LEU A 391 25.82 6.99 5.74
CA LEU A 391 24.50 6.61 5.23
C LEU A 391 24.14 7.42 3.98
N GLN A 392 24.44 8.72 3.97
CA GLN A 392 24.15 9.58 2.83
C GLN A 392 25.00 9.24 1.60
N LEU A 393 26.30 8.99 1.81
CA LEU A 393 27.20 8.56 0.75
C LEU A 393 26.74 7.23 0.14
N LEU A 394 26.37 6.27 0.98
CA LEU A 394 25.92 4.95 0.52
C LEU A 394 24.57 5.02 -0.21
N SER A 395 23.63 5.85 0.27
CA SER A 395 22.35 6.12 -0.41
C SER A 395 22.57 6.78 -1.78
N SER A 396 23.42 7.82 -1.84
CA SER A 396 23.72 8.56 -3.07
C SER A 396 24.47 7.70 -4.10
N THR A 397 25.43 6.91 -3.64
CA THR A 397 26.21 6.01 -4.50
C THR A 397 25.33 4.91 -5.10
N THR A 398 24.47 4.30 -4.27
CA THR A 398 23.47 3.31 -4.74
C THR A 398 22.56 3.93 -5.80
N LEU A 399 22.09 5.17 -5.61
CA LEU A 399 21.24 5.84 -6.58
C LEU A 399 21.98 6.15 -7.89
N ILE A 400 23.18 6.74 -7.82
CA ILE A 400 23.93 7.24 -8.98
C ILE A 400 24.55 6.10 -9.79
N ILE A 401 25.06 5.06 -9.14
CA ILE A 401 25.80 3.98 -9.80
C ILE A 401 24.92 2.76 -10.02
N ILE A 402 24.32 2.22 -8.95
CA ILE A 402 23.59 0.95 -9.04
C ILE A 402 22.32 1.11 -9.88
N HIS A 403 21.61 2.24 -9.75
CA HIS A 403 20.35 2.40 -10.49
C HIS A 403 20.54 2.38 -12.03
N PRO A 404 21.45 3.17 -12.66
CA PRO A 404 21.71 3.04 -14.08
C PRO A 404 22.22 1.65 -14.50
N LEU A 405 23.03 1.00 -13.66
CA LEU A 405 23.50 -0.37 -13.91
C LEU A 405 22.32 -1.36 -13.97
N THR A 406 21.36 -1.27 -13.06
CA THR A 406 20.16 -2.12 -13.10
C THR A 406 19.28 -1.87 -14.32
N MET A 407 19.35 -0.69 -14.94
CA MET A 407 18.60 -0.37 -16.16
C MET A 407 19.28 -0.88 -17.45
N SER A 408 20.54 -1.31 -17.37
CA SER A 408 21.31 -1.80 -18.52
C SER A 408 20.70 -3.05 -19.16
N SER A 409 20.95 -3.24 -20.46
CA SER A 409 20.52 -4.45 -21.18
C SER A 409 21.21 -5.70 -20.64
N THR A 410 22.47 -5.60 -20.21
CA THR A 410 23.23 -6.72 -19.63
C THR A 410 22.62 -7.22 -18.33
N TYR A 411 22.18 -6.30 -17.46
CA TYR A 411 21.49 -6.67 -16.23
C TYR A 411 20.14 -7.33 -16.53
N HIS A 412 19.38 -6.83 -17.50
CA HIS A 412 18.14 -7.46 -17.95
C HIS A 412 18.38 -8.86 -18.53
N SER A 413 19.43 -9.05 -19.35
CA SER A 413 19.82 -10.35 -19.87
C SER A 413 20.22 -11.32 -18.75
N LEU A 414 20.91 -10.86 -17.71
CA LEU A 414 21.25 -11.65 -16.53
C LEU A 414 19.98 -12.10 -15.76
N LEU A 415 19.02 -11.19 -15.58
CA LEU A 415 17.74 -11.52 -14.95
C LEU A 415 16.93 -12.53 -15.78
N GLY A 416 16.99 -12.42 -17.11
CA GLY A 416 16.39 -13.39 -18.03
C GLY A 416 17.06 -14.76 -17.94
N LEU A 417 18.40 -14.79 -17.86
CA LEU A 417 19.19 -16.03 -17.69
C LEU A 417 18.83 -16.75 -16.37
N LEU A 418 18.68 -15.99 -15.28
CA LEU A 418 18.29 -16.50 -13.97
C LEU A 418 16.79 -16.84 -13.88
N ARG A 419 16.01 -16.65 -14.95
CA ARG A 419 14.54 -16.79 -14.99
C ARG A 419 13.81 -15.99 -13.91
N LEU A 420 14.40 -14.90 -13.45
CA LEU A 420 13.82 -14.00 -12.46
C LEU A 420 12.89 -12.95 -13.10
N ASN A 421 13.02 -12.74 -14.42
CA ASN A 421 12.18 -11.80 -15.15
C ASN A 421 11.83 -12.36 -16.55
N THR A 422 10.53 -12.40 -16.86
CA THR A 422 9.98 -12.81 -18.18
C THR A 422 9.62 -11.62 -19.07
N GLN A 423 9.68 -10.39 -18.55
CA GLN A 423 9.24 -9.19 -19.25
C GLN A 423 10.22 -8.74 -20.35
N SER A 424 9.67 -8.12 -21.40
CA SER A 424 10.47 -7.46 -22.43
C SER A 424 11.31 -6.31 -21.88
N TYR A 425 12.45 -6.04 -22.51
CA TYR A 425 13.37 -4.97 -22.09
C TYR A 425 12.69 -3.59 -22.04
N THR A 426 11.76 -3.31 -22.96
CA THR A 426 11.05 -2.03 -23.03
C THR A 426 10.14 -1.82 -21.81
N THR A 427 9.41 -2.86 -21.40
CA THR A 427 8.55 -2.86 -20.21
C THR A 427 9.38 -2.76 -18.94
N TYR A 428 10.47 -3.53 -18.86
CA TYR A 428 11.41 -3.47 -17.74
C TYR A 428 12.05 -2.08 -17.58
N ALA A 429 12.57 -1.50 -18.67
CA ALA A 429 13.17 -0.17 -18.64
C ALA A 429 12.15 0.92 -18.24
N ARG A 430 10.87 0.77 -18.63
CA ARG A 430 9.78 1.66 -18.16
C ARG A 430 9.55 1.50 -16.66
N PHE A 431 9.54 0.27 -16.15
CA PHE A 431 9.41 0.00 -14.72
C PHE A 431 10.55 0.63 -13.89
N CYS A 432 11.80 0.53 -14.34
CA CYS A 432 12.95 1.14 -13.65
C CYS A 432 12.83 2.67 -13.62
N ARG A 433 12.52 3.32 -14.75
CA ARG A 433 12.32 4.78 -14.79
C ARG A 433 11.18 5.25 -13.89
N ARG A 434 10.06 4.53 -13.87
CA ARG A 434 8.94 4.80 -12.95
C ARG A 434 9.39 4.70 -11.50
N THR A 435 10.14 3.67 -11.15
CA THR A 435 10.67 3.47 -9.80
C THR A 435 11.57 4.62 -9.37
N LEU A 436 12.42 5.12 -10.27
CA LEU A 436 13.26 6.31 -10.01
C LEU A 436 12.42 7.57 -9.76
N PHE A 437 11.34 7.77 -10.52
CA PHE A 437 10.43 8.90 -10.32
C PHE A 437 9.73 8.83 -8.97
N ILE A 438 9.15 7.68 -8.64
CA ILE A 438 8.46 7.44 -7.36
C ILE A 438 9.42 7.63 -6.19
N ARG A 439 10.65 7.12 -6.30
CA ARG A 439 11.68 7.31 -5.28
C ARG A 439 11.98 8.78 -5.05
N SER A 440 12.21 9.55 -6.12
CA SER A 440 12.47 11.00 -6.00
C SER A 440 11.28 11.73 -5.37
N LEU A 441 10.05 11.29 -5.63
CA LEU A 441 8.87 11.85 -5.01
C LEU A 441 8.80 11.57 -3.50
N ALA A 442 9.10 10.33 -3.09
CA ALA A 442 9.15 9.92 -1.69
C ALA A 442 10.27 10.63 -0.90
N GLU A 443 11.46 10.79 -1.50
CA GLU A 443 12.60 11.54 -0.92
C GLU A 443 12.18 12.98 -0.58
N ASN A 444 11.59 13.69 -1.55
CA ASN A 444 11.19 15.08 -1.34
C ASN A 444 10.03 15.24 -0.35
N ALA A 445 9.02 14.36 -0.40
CA ALA A 445 7.87 14.43 0.51
C ALA A 445 8.27 14.12 1.96
N SER A 446 9.11 13.10 2.15
CA SER A 446 9.63 12.77 3.48
C SER A 446 10.56 13.85 4.04
N MET A 447 11.41 14.47 3.20
CA MET A 447 12.26 15.59 3.65
C MET A 447 11.52 16.86 4.00
N ALA A 448 10.59 17.28 3.16
CA ALA A 448 9.77 18.44 3.46
C ALA A 448 9.00 18.24 4.78
N ALA A 449 8.45 17.04 5.01
CA ALA A 449 7.76 16.72 6.23
C ALA A 449 8.69 16.69 7.45
N PHE A 450 9.86 16.05 7.34
CA PHE A 450 10.81 15.92 8.44
C PHE A 450 11.37 17.27 8.90
N LEU A 451 11.77 18.15 7.97
CA LEU A 451 12.24 19.50 8.31
C LEU A 451 11.11 20.31 8.94
N GLY A 452 9.89 20.21 8.41
CA GLY A 452 8.71 20.85 9.00
C GLY A 452 8.44 20.35 10.42
N GLN A 453 8.60 19.05 10.67
CA GLN A 453 8.42 18.45 11.99
C GLN A 453 9.50 18.88 12.98
N ILE A 454 10.78 18.94 12.57
CA ILE A 454 11.87 19.45 13.41
C ILE A 454 11.52 20.87 13.90
N LEU A 455 11.12 21.76 12.98
CA LEU A 455 10.79 23.14 13.31
C LEU A 455 9.56 23.24 14.22
N VAL A 456 8.47 22.55 13.86
CA VAL A 456 7.19 22.63 14.57
C VAL A 456 7.25 21.96 15.94
N LEU A 457 7.96 20.85 16.08
CA LEU A 457 8.01 20.11 17.36
C LEU A 457 9.04 20.70 18.32
N HIS A 458 10.13 21.30 17.82
CA HIS A 458 11.10 21.96 18.69
C HIS A 458 10.56 23.27 19.28
N TYR A 459 9.93 24.12 18.44
CA TYR A 459 9.38 25.41 18.87
C TYR A 459 7.90 25.36 19.29
N GLY A 460 7.22 24.25 19.06
CA GLY A 460 5.78 24.11 19.34
C GLY A 460 5.47 23.61 20.74
N ALA A 461 4.19 23.68 21.09
CA ALA A 461 3.66 23.21 22.38
C ALA A 461 3.81 21.70 22.61
N ASN A 462 4.10 20.92 21.56
CA ASN A 462 4.19 19.47 21.60
C ASN A 462 5.61 18.92 21.85
N ARG A 463 6.58 19.79 22.16
CA ARG A 463 7.97 19.42 22.43
C ARG A 463 8.09 18.24 23.40
N ASP A 464 7.36 18.28 24.51
CA ASP A 464 7.45 17.24 25.55
C ASP A 464 6.74 15.93 25.20
N ALA A 465 5.75 15.97 24.29
CA ALA A 465 5.10 14.78 23.77
C ALA A 465 5.99 14.00 22.78
N TYR A 466 6.99 14.68 22.19
CA TYR A 466 7.99 14.10 21.31
C TYR A 466 9.41 14.35 21.83
N PRO A 467 9.87 13.57 22.83
CA PRO A 467 11.18 13.77 23.46
C PRO A 467 12.36 13.85 22.49
N TYR A 468 12.28 13.18 21.34
CA TYR A 468 13.34 13.17 20.32
C TYR A 468 13.54 14.52 19.60
N PHE A 469 12.51 15.36 19.54
CA PHE A 469 12.59 16.69 18.90
C PHE A 469 12.75 17.82 19.92
N ALA A 470 12.94 17.48 21.20
CA ALA A 470 13.14 18.48 22.25
C ALA A 470 14.54 19.10 22.22
N PHE A 471 15.57 18.32 21.87
CA PHE A 471 16.98 18.75 21.82
C PHE A 471 17.43 19.44 23.12
N ASP A 472 17.03 18.89 24.28
CA ASP A 472 17.50 19.40 25.58
C ASP A 472 18.95 18.94 25.76
N GLY A 473 19.90 19.79 25.38
CA GLY A 473 21.30 19.59 25.70
C GLY A 473 21.51 19.60 27.22
N ALA A 474 22.38 18.70 27.68
CA ALA A 474 22.91 18.61 29.06
C ALA A 474 21.89 18.21 30.15
N GLU A 475 21.94 16.94 30.58
CA GLU A 475 21.74 16.46 31.97
C GLU A 475 21.48 14.94 32.03
N GLY A 476 21.44 14.25 30.89
CA GLY A 476 21.25 12.80 30.80
C GLY A 476 22.24 12.07 29.89
N GLY A 477 23.55 12.29 30.08
CA GLY A 477 24.57 11.30 29.72
C GLY A 477 25.26 11.39 28.35
N ASP A 478 25.19 12.50 27.61
CA ASP A 478 26.06 12.72 26.45
C ASP A 478 27.15 13.74 26.84
N GLU A 479 28.36 13.27 27.19
CA GLU A 479 29.51 14.13 27.54
C GLU A 479 29.98 15.04 26.39
N GLU A 480 29.47 14.89 25.16
CA GLU A 480 30.03 15.57 23.98
C GLU A 480 29.12 16.62 23.29
N GLY A 481 27.90 16.90 23.78
CA GLY A 481 27.05 17.93 23.15
C GLY A 481 26.87 17.72 21.64
N LEU A 482 26.79 16.46 21.20
CA LEU A 482 26.88 16.11 19.78
C LEU A 482 25.56 16.32 19.02
N TYR A 483 24.42 16.36 19.74
CA TYR A 483 23.06 16.34 19.19
C TYR A 483 22.28 17.64 19.49
N ASP A 484 22.67 18.72 18.82
CA ASP A 484 21.98 20.01 18.89
C ASP A 484 20.92 20.16 17.79
N PHE A 485 19.91 21.01 18.06
CA PHE A 485 18.90 21.41 17.08
C PHE A 485 19.53 21.97 15.80
N ASP A 486 20.44 22.95 15.94
CA ASP A 486 21.08 23.62 14.80
C ASP A 486 21.85 22.65 13.91
N ARG A 487 22.55 21.68 14.53
CA ARG A 487 23.30 20.65 13.81
C ARG A 487 22.38 19.69 13.09
N THR A 488 21.32 19.23 13.75
CA THR A 488 20.33 18.31 13.16
C THR A 488 19.62 18.97 11.98
N LEU A 489 19.20 20.22 12.13
CA LEU A 489 18.55 20.99 11.08
C LEU A 489 19.49 21.22 9.88
N TRP A 490 20.73 21.63 10.14
CA TRP A 490 21.73 21.85 9.10
C TRP A 490 22.07 20.57 8.35
N LEU A 491 22.34 19.46 9.08
CA LEU A 491 22.66 18.16 8.49
C LEU A 491 21.49 17.65 7.63
N ALA A 492 20.26 17.74 8.14
CA ALA A 492 19.06 17.34 7.40
C ALA A 492 18.87 18.18 6.12
N ALA A 493 19.09 19.50 6.19
CA ALA A 493 19.02 20.38 5.03
C ALA A 493 20.11 20.08 3.98
N VAL A 494 21.35 19.84 4.41
CA VAL A 494 22.46 19.44 3.55
C VAL A 494 22.17 18.11 2.87
N THR A 495 21.66 17.11 3.61
CA THR A 495 21.26 15.82 3.04
C THR A 495 20.16 15.96 2.02
N TRP A 496 19.15 16.78 2.29
CA TRP A 496 18.11 17.03 1.29
C TRP A 496 18.69 17.68 0.02
N GLY A 497 19.60 18.65 0.17
CA GLY A 497 20.35 19.23 -0.95
C GLY A 497 21.12 18.17 -1.75
N CYS A 498 21.86 17.29 -1.07
CA CYS A 498 22.59 16.18 -1.69
C CYS A 498 21.66 15.22 -2.44
N GLU A 499 20.48 14.91 -1.90
CA GLU A 499 19.49 14.05 -2.57
C GLU A 499 18.90 14.71 -3.82
N ILE A 500 18.61 16.02 -3.77
CA ILE A 500 18.14 16.77 -4.94
C ILE A 500 19.20 16.75 -6.04
N VAL A 501 20.48 16.98 -5.67
CA VAL A 501 21.62 16.93 -6.60
C VAL A 501 21.80 15.52 -7.16
N ALA A 502 21.81 14.49 -6.31
CA ALA A 502 21.93 13.10 -6.73
C ALA A 502 20.80 12.70 -7.70
N ALA A 503 19.55 13.02 -7.37
CA ALA A 503 18.41 12.77 -8.25
C ALA A 503 18.52 13.53 -9.58
N TRP A 504 19.06 14.76 -9.58
CA TRP A 504 19.36 15.51 -10.80
C TRP A 504 20.44 14.81 -11.64
N VAL A 505 21.56 14.41 -11.04
CA VAL A 505 22.66 13.70 -11.70
C VAL A 505 22.15 12.40 -12.33
N VAL A 506 21.42 11.56 -11.59
CA VAL A 506 20.90 10.29 -12.09
C VAL A 506 19.96 10.49 -13.27
N ARG A 507 19.09 11.50 -13.22
CA ARG A 507 18.21 11.83 -14.36
C ARG A 507 19.01 12.21 -15.60
N ARG A 508 20.13 12.93 -15.45
CA ARG A 508 21.03 13.27 -16.57
C ARG A 508 21.77 12.04 -17.08
N VAL A 509 22.28 11.19 -16.20
CA VAL A 509 22.94 9.93 -16.56
C VAL A 509 21.98 9.02 -17.33
N VAL A 510 20.75 8.82 -16.83
CA VAL A 510 19.74 8.00 -17.52
C VAL A 510 19.35 8.59 -18.88
N LYS A 511 19.21 9.92 -18.97
CA LYS A 511 18.93 10.59 -20.26
C LYS A 511 20.09 10.44 -21.24
N GLY A 512 21.33 10.57 -20.78
CA GLY A 512 22.53 10.46 -21.61
C GLY A 512 22.80 9.04 -22.09
N LEU A 513 22.65 8.04 -21.22
CA LEU A 513 22.93 6.64 -21.55
C LEU A 513 21.80 5.96 -22.35
N PHE A 514 20.53 6.27 -22.04
CA PHE A 514 19.39 5.54 -22.60
C PHE A 514 18.46 6.39 -23.47
N GLY A 515 18.71 7.71 -23.63
CA GLY A 515 17.91 8.61 -24.45
C GLY A 515 16.47 8.83 -23.98
N LYS A 516 16.12 8.37 -22.76
CA LYS A 516 14.74 8.37 -22.25
C LYS A 516 14.59 9.28 -21.05
N GLU A 517 13.52 10.08 -21.04
CA GLU A 517 13.23 11.00 -19.94
C GLU A 517 12.41 10.34 -18.83
N VAL A 518 12.90 10.47 -17.59
CA VAL A 518 12.29 9.87 -16.39
C VAL A 518 11.10 10.68 -15.89
N ALA A 519 11.27 11.99 -15.72
CA ALA A 519 10.24 12.87 -15.14
C ALA A 519 9.00 12.98 -16.03
N GLY A 520 9.20 13.09 -17.35
CA GLY A 520 8.10 13.16 -18.31
C GLY A 520 7.21 11.93 -18.30
N GLU A 521 7.74 10.73 -18.01
CA GLU A 521 6.96 9.50 -17.93
C GLU A 521 6.09 9.45 -16.67
N GLY A 522 6.66 9.75 -15.49
CA GLY A 522 5.91 9.73 -14.23
C GLY A 522 4.76 10.75 -14.18
N TRP A 523 4.96 11.96 -14.70
CA TRP A 523 3.88 12.96 -14.78
C TRP A 523 2.79 12.59 -15.78
N ARG A 524 3.14 11.88 -16.87
CA ARG A 524 2.16 11.36 -17.83
C ARG A 524 1.28 10.27 -17.20
N ASP A 525 1.85 9.43 -16.34
CA ASP A 525 1.08 8.40 -15.63
C ASP A 525 0.02 9.01 -14.71
N LEU A 526 0.37 10.07 -13.95
CA LEU A 526 -0.57 10.82 -13.11
C LEU A 526 -1.67 11.51 -13.92
N ARG A 527 -1.38 11.96 -15.14
CA ARG A 527 -2.38 12.56 -16.04
C ARG A 527 -3.28 11.52 -16.69
N ARG A 528 -2.74 10.34 -17.00
CA ARG A 528 -3.47 9.23 -17.62
C ARG A 528 -4.49 8.62 -16.66
N TRP A 529 -4.16 8.54 -15.38
CA TRP A 529 -5.00 7.95 -14.34
C TRP A 529 -5.35 9.01 -13.29
N PRO A 530 -6.48 9.72 -13.41
CA PRO A 530 -6.82 10.85 -12.54
C PRO A 530 -6.98 10.44 -11.06
N GLU A 531 -7.34 9.19 -10.79
CA GLU A 531 -7.47 8.63 -9.44
C GLU A 531 -6.12 8.43 -8.73
N LEU A 532 -5.03 8.39 -9.49
CA LEU A 532 -3.69 8.16 -8.95
C LEU A 532 -3.21 9.32 -8.10
N LEU A 533 -3.50 10.56 -8.50
CA LEU A 533 -3.09 11.76 -7.77
C LEU A 533 -3.65 11.82 -6.33
N PRO A 534 -4.98 11.73 -6.10
CA PRO A 534 -5.52 11.75 -4.74
C PRO A 534 -5.10 10.51 -3.93
N ALA A 535 -4.97 9.34 -4.54
CA ALA A 535 -4.46 8.15 -3.84
C ALA A 535 -3.00 8.34 -3.39
N SER A 536 -2.17 8.96 -4.24
CA SER A 536 -0.77 9.31 -3.93
C SER A 536 -0.67 10.30 -2.77
N ALA A 537 -1.51 11.34 -2.77
CA ALA A 537 -1.53 12.33 -1.70
C ALA A 537 -1.94 11.70 -0.37
N VAL A 538 -3.00 10.87 -0.36
CA VAL A 538 -3.50 10.24 0.86
C VAL A 538 -2.51 9.21 1.40
N VAL A 539 -1.88 8.39 0.56
CA VAL A 539 -0.85 7.43 1.02
C VAL A 539 0.37 8.15 1.59
N MET A 540 0.76 9.29 1.01
CA MET A 540 1.83 10.14 1.56
C MET A 540 1.47 10.64 2.94
N VAL A 541 0.30 11.27 3.12
CA VAL A 541 -0.13 11.75 4.44
C VAL A 541 -0.14 10.60 5.45
N HIS A 542 -0.73 9.46 5.08
CA HIS A 542 -0.81 8.30 5.97
C HIS A 542 0.57 7.80 6.40
N VAL A 543 1.51 7.59 5.47
CA VAL A 543 2.86 7.11 5.79
C VAL A 543 3.68 8.13 6.60
N LEU A 544 3.49 9.43 6.35
CA LEU A 544 4.13 10.49 7.14
C LEU A 544 3.56 10.58 8.57
N GLN A 545 2.24 10.42 8.73
CA GLN A 545 1.60 10.35 10.05
C GLN A 545 2.04 9.10 10.81
N ASN A 546 2.13 7.96 10.13
CA ASN A 546 2.67 6.71 10.66
C ASN A 546 4.06 6.93 11.28
N MET A 547 4.96 7.66 10.61
CA MET A 547 6.29 7.97 11.16
C MET A 547 6.21 8.71 12.51
N LEU A 548 5.39 9.76 12.58
CA LEU A 548 5.21 10.56 13.80
C LEU A 548 4.54 9.77 14.92
N PHE A 549 3.55 8.95 14.56
CA PHE A 549 2.81 8.14 15.50
C PHE A 549 3.67 7.01 16.11
N GLY A 550 4.72 6.56 15.43
CA GLY A 550 5.74 5.67 16.02
C GLY A 550 6.72 6.36 16.98
N ILE A 551 6.87 7.69 16.89
CA ILE A 551 7.87 8.45 17.68
C ILE A 551 7.26 9.09 18.94
N ILE A 552 5.97 9.43 18.93
CA ILE A 552 5.27 10.02 20.09
C ILE A 552 5.36 9.09 21.32
N ARG A 553 5.48 9.65 22.54
CA ARG A 553 5.47 8.83 23.76
C ARG A 553 4.21 9.13 24.56
N ILE A 554 3.27 8.19 24.52
CA ILE A 554 1.92 8.42 25.06
C ILE A 554 1.82 7.84 26.47
N ARG A 555 1.52 8.70 27.44
CA ARG A 555 0.95 8.29 28.73
C ARG A 555 -0.30 9.10 29.01
N PHE A 556 -1.36 8.43 29.45
CA PHE A 556 -2.64 9.08 29.69
C PHE A 556 -2.79 9.46 31.15
N LYS A 557 -3.39 10.64 31.39
CA LYS A 557 -3.90 11.00 32.71
C LYS A 557 -4.94 9.98 33.15
N GLU A 558 -4.95 9.64 34.43
CA GLU A 558 -6.01 8.82 35.02
C GLU A 558 -7.37 9.52 34.93
N PRO A 559 -8.47 8.76 34.76
CA PRO A 559 -9.82 9.29 34.56
C PRO A 559 -10.34 10.11 35.74
#